data_AF-A0A8T4AN90-F1
#
_entry.id   AF-A0A8T4AN90-F1
#
_cell.length_a   1.000
_cell.length_b   1.000
_cell.length_c   1.000
_cell.angle_alpha   90.00
_cell.angle_beta   90.00
_cell.angle_gamma   90.00
#
_symmetry.space_group_name_H-M   'P 1'
#
loop_
_entity.id
_entity.type
_entity.pdbx_description
1 polymer ?
#
loop_
_entity_poly.entity_id
_entity_poly.type
_entity_poly.pdbx_seq_one_letter_code
_entity_poly.pdbx_strand_id
1 'polypeptide(L)'
;MDIFQKIVAWNKERGILDTDFDHVKEVSFIVEELLESTGKYDSITARDRAATYAKEIVETPCLDKEVIVDAFADIIVFATGAIAKNGYDPSKVMEEVHKEINSRTGTLVDGKFVKDKDAKIYKADLKACCTK
;
A
#
# COMPACT_ATOMS: atom_id res chain seq x y z
N MET A 1 17.44 7.56 7.40
CA MET A 1 16.10 7.83 6.85
C MET A 1 15.09 7.08 7.68
N ASP A 2 13.99 7.75 8.04
CA ASP A 2 12.83 7.06 8.61
C ASP A 2 12.12 6.22 7.53
N ILE A 3 11.10 5.47 7.95
CA ILE A 3 10.40 4.53 7.07
C ILE A 3 9.62 5.23 5.95
N PHE A 4 9.03 6.39 6.21
CA PHE A 4 8.29 7.14 5.19
C PHE A 4 9.24 7.68 4.12
N GLN A 5 10.39 8.21 4.53
CA GLN A 5 11.45 8.64 3.63
C GLN A 5 11.95 7.48 2.75
N LYS A 6 12.11 6.28 3.32
CA LYS A 6 12.51 5.09 2.56
C LYS A 6 11.47 4.71 1.50
N ILE A 7 10.18 4.72 1.86
CA ILE A 7 9.08 4.42 0.92
C ILE A 7 9.02 5.46 -0.21
N VAL A 8 9.16 6.76 0.12
CA VAL A 8 9.20 7.84 -0.89
C VAL A 8 10.39 7.67 -1.84
N ALA A 9 11.57 7.33 -1.33
CA ALA A 9 12.73 7.04 -2.17
C ALA A 9 12.49 5.84 -3.08
N TRP A 10 11.94 4.75 -2.55
CA TRP A 10 11.60 3.55 -3.32
C TRP A 10 10.60 3.86 -4.46
N ASN A 11 9.59 4.70 -4.19
CA ASN A 11 8.62 5.15 -5.19
C ASN A 11 9.29 5.99 -6.28
N LYS A 12 10.16 6.93 -5.88
CA LYS A 12 10.89 7.79 -6.81
C LYS A 12 11.81 6.99 -7.74
N GLU A 13 12.57 6.05 -7.20
CA GLU A 13 13.51 5.21 -7.97
C GLU A 13 12.81 4.35 -9.04
N ARG A 14 11.52 4.08 -8.87
CA ARG A 14 10.70 3.27 -9.80
C ARG A 14 9.78 4.11 -10.69
N GLY A 15 9.92 5.44 -10.64
CA GLY A 15 9.13 6.38 -11.46
C GLY A 15 7.66 6.48 -11.05
N ILE A 16 7.27 5.98 -9.88
CA ILE A 16 5.88 6.08 -9.39
C ILE A 16 5.54 7.54 -9.12
N LEU A 17 6.48 8.31 -8.54
CA LEU A 17 6.24 9.73 -8.26
C LEU A 17 6.28 10.62 -9.51
N ASP A 18 6.64 10.07 -10.66
CA ASP A 18 6.65 10.78 -11.94
C ASP A 18 5.28 10.71 -12.65
N THR A 19 4.33 9.93 -12.11
CA THR A 19 2.96 9.85 -12.65
C THR A 19 2.03 10.88 -12.01
N ASP A 20 1.06 11.36 -12.77
CA ASP A 20 0.01 12.25 -12.25
C ASP A 20 -0.85 11.55 -11.20
N PHE A 21 -1.31 12.33 -10.21
CA PHE A 21 -2.22 11.85 -9.19
C PHE A 21 -3.60 11.52 -9.77
N ASP A 22 -4.04 10.27 -9.61
CA ASP A 22 -5.39 9.79 -9.94
C ASP A 22 -6.06 9.28 -8.66
N HIS A 23 -7.02 10.06 -8.15
CA HIS A 23 -7.66 9.77 -6.86
C HIS A 23 -8.37 8.40 -6.84
N VAL A 24 -9.06 8.03 -7.92
CA VAL A 24 -9.74 6.72 -8.02
C VAL A 24 -8.71 5.61 -7.92
N LYS A 25 -7.57 5.79 -8.58
CA LYS A 25 -6.51 4.80 -8.62
C LYS A 25 -5.81 4.62 -7.28
N GLU A 26 -5.45 5.71 -6.61
CA GLU A 26 -4.83 5.63 -5.28
C GLU A 26 -5.78 4.98 -4.26
N VAL A 27 -7.07 5.34 -4.29
CA VAL A 27 -8.10 4.69 -3.46
C VAL A 27 -8.22 3.20 -3.78
N SER A 28 -8.13 2.81 -5.06
CA SER A 28 -8.21 1.40 -5.45
C SER A 28 -7.09 0.55 -4.86
N PHE A 29 -5.87 1.09 -4.72
CA PHE A 29 -4.77 0.35 -4.10
C PHE A 29 -5.02 0.09 -2.62
N ILE A 30 -5.58 1.07 -1.89
CA ILE A 30 -5.92 0.91 -0.47
C ILE A 30 -7.07 -0.09 -0.30
N VAL A 31 -8.10 -0.01 -1.14
CA VAL A 31 -9.25 -0.93 -1.10
C VAL A 31 -8.82 -2.37 -1.45
N GLU A 32 -7.88 -2.57 -2.37
CA GLU A 32 -7.30 -3.90 -2.68
C GLU A 32 -6.74 -4.54 -1.41
N GLU A 33 -5.87 -3.82 -0.67
CA GLU A 33 -5.28 -4.32 0.57
C GLU A 33 -6.32 -4.56 1.69
N LEU A 34 -7.34 -3.71 1.79
CA LEU A 34 -8.44 -3.92 2.73
C LEU A 34 -9.22 -5.21 2.42
N LEU A 35 -9.51 -5.47 1.14
CA LEU A 35 -10.19 -6.69 0.71
C LEU A 35 -9.33 -7.93 0.97
N GLU A 36 -8.03 -7.88 0.65
CA GLU A 36 -7.09 -8.97 0.91
C GLU A 36 -6.97 -9.28 2.41
N SER A 37 -6.98 -8.26 3.27
CA SER A 37 -6.84 -8.42 4.72
C SER A 37 -7.93 -9.30 5.36
N THR A 38 -9.08 -9.43 4.71
CA THR A 38 -10.19 -10.27 5.19
C THR A 38 -9.95 -11.76 4.96
N GLY A 39 -8.97 -12.15 4.14
CA GLY A 39 -8.77 -13.52 3.69
C GLY A 39 -9.87 -14.07 2.77
N LYS A 40 -10.88 -13.27 2.42
CA LYS A 40 -12.02 -13.68 1.59
C LYS A 40 -11.73 -13.62 0.10
N TYR A 41 -10.80 -12.76 -0.33
CA TYR A 41 -10.49 -12.52 -1.72
C TYR A 41 -9.01 -12.75 -1.99
N ASP A 42 -8.69 -13.43 -3.10
CA ASP A 42 -7.33 -13.45 -3.63
C ASP A 42 -6.96 -12.11 -4.29
N SER A 43 -5.68 -11.92 -4.59
CA SER A 43 -5.18 -10.65 -5.13
C SER A 43 -5.73 -10.25 -6.50
N ILE A 44 -6.23 -11.20 -7.29
CA ILE A 44 -6.83 -10.87 -8.60
C ILE A 44 -8.24 -10.36 -8.37
N THR A 45 -9.04 -11.12 -7.62
CA THR A 45 -10.42 -10.79 -7.29
C THR A 45 -10.52 -9.51 -6.46
N ALA A 46 -9.58 -9.29 -5.53
CA ALA A 46 -9.51 -8.09 -4.71
C ALA A 46 -9.26 -6.85 -5.58
N ARG A 47 -8.32 -6.92 -6.53
CA ARG A 47 -8.00 -5.82 -7.45
C ARG A 47 -9.19 -5.43 -8.32
N ASP A 48 -9.84 -6.41 -8.93
CA ASP A 48 -10.99 -6.15 -9.81
C ASP A 48 -12.14 -5.48 -9.05
N ARG A 49 -12.41 -5.93 -7.81
CA ARG A 49 -13.43 -5.32 -6.96
C ARG A 49 -13.04 -3.94 -6.46
N ALA A 50 -11.77 -3.74 -6.10
CA ALA A 50 -11.27 -2.47 -5.62
C ALA A 50 -11.41 -1.36 -6.65
N ALA A 51 -11.19 -1.66 -7.94
CA ALA A 51 -11.41 -0.70 -9.02
C ALA A 51 -12.88 -0.23 -9.12
N THR A 52 -13.85 -1.11 -8.85
CA THR A 52 -15.27 -0.75 -8.82
C THR A 52 -15.60 0.09 -7.59
N TYR A 53 -15.23 -0.36 -6.39
CA TYR A 53 -15.50 0.38 -5.16
C TYR A 53 -14.82 1.75 -5.13
N ALA A 54 -13.59 1.87 -5.65
CA ALA A 54 -12.89 3.15 -5.68
C ALA A 54 -13.60 4.19 -6.53
N LYS A 55 -14.20 3.77 -7.66
CA LYS A 55 -15.04 4.67 -8.48
C LYS A 55 -16.25 5.15 -7.69
N GLU A 56 -16.95 4.24 -7.02
CA GLU A 56 -18.12 4.57 -6.19
C GLU A 56 -17.76 5.50 -5.01
N ILE A 57 -16.62 5.26 -4.35
CA ILE A 57 -16.13 6.08 -3.23
C ILE A 57 -15.78 7.51 -3.70
N VAL A 58 -15.17 7.64 -4.87
CA VAL A 58 -14.64 8.91 -5.38
C VAL A 58 -15.68 9.67 -6.23
N GLU A 59 -16.82 9.09 -6.58
CA GLU A 59 -17.79 9.58 -7.59
C GLU A 59 -18.45 10.95 -7.29
N THR A 60 -18.01 11.73 -6.30
CA THR A 60 -18.52 13.08 -5.95
C THR A 60 -17.37 14.09 -5.73
N PRO A 61 -17.46 15.36 -6.21
CA PRO A 61 -16.32 16.05 -6.82
C PRO A 61 -15.51 16.97 -5.88
N CYS A 62 -14.27 17.23 -6.33
CA CYS A 62 -13.41 18.37 -6.01
C CYS A 62 -13.22 18.67 -4.51
N LEU A 63 -12.75 17.68 -3.76
CA LEU A 63 -12.14 17.95 -2.46
C LEU A 63 -10.82 18.69 -2.65
N ASP A 64 -10.55 19.66 -1.79
CA ASP A 64 -9.25 20.31 -1.71
C ASP A 64 -8.16 19.26 -1.47
N LYS A 65 -6.98 19.46 -2.08
CA LYS A 65 -5.89 18.49 -2.01
C LYS A 65 -5.51 18.17 -0.57
N GLU A 66 -5.57 19.16 0.31
CA GLU A 66 -5.30 19.05 1.73
C GLU A 66 -6.27 18.10 2.43
N VAL A 67 -7.55 18.09 2.05
CA VAL A 67 -8.55 17.16 2.60
C VAL A 67 -8.27 15.73 2.17
N ILE A 68 -7.85 15.54 0.92
CA ILE A 68 -7.47 14.22 0.41
C ILE A 68 -6.21 13.70 1.14
N VAL A 69 -5.21 14.56 1.34
CA VAL A 69 -3.98 14.21 2.05
C VAL A 69 -4.24 13.87 3.51
N ASP A 70 -5.10 14.63 4.20
CA ASP A 70 -5.52 14.37 5.58
C ASP A 70 -6.17 12.99 5.71
N ALA A 71 -7.10 12.64 4.81
CA ALA A 71 -7.74 11.34 4.80
C ALA A 71 -6.75 10.18 4.59
N PHE A 72 -5.74 10.33 3.73
CA PHE A 72 -4.69 9.31 3.57
C PHE A 72 -3.79 9.20 4.82
N ALA A 73 -3.52 10.31 5.50
CA ALA A 73 -2.79 10.29 6.77
C ALA A 73 -3.58 9.54 7.85
N ASP A 74 -4.89 9.78 7.95
CA ASP A 74 -5.77 9.07 8.89
C ASP A 74 -5.81 7.56 8.62
N ILE A 75 -5.84 7.15 7.35
CA ILE A 75 -5.76 5.72 6.99
C ILE A 75 -4.47 5.09 7.54
N ILE A 76 -3.32 5.78 7.42
CA ILE A 76 -2.04 5.30 7.97
C ILE A 76 -2.12 5.20 9.49
N VAL A 77 -2.73 6.18 10.18
CA VAL A 77 -2.93 6.15 11.63
C VAL A 77 -3.77 4.94 12.05
N PHE A 78 -4.90 4.70 11.38
CA PHE A 78 -5.78 3.56 11.69
C PHE A 78 -5.12 2.21 11.39
N ALA A 79 -4.42 2.08 10.26
CA ALA A 79 -3.69 0.87 9.91
C ALA A 79 -2.57 0.57 10.93
N THR A 80 -1.81 1.59 11.33
CA THR A 80 -0.77 1.48 12.37
C THR A 80 -1.36 1.00 13.70
N GLY A 81 -2.49 1.59 14.12
CA GLY A 81 -3.20 1.18 15.32
C GLY A 81 -3.73 -0.26 15.25
N ALA A 82 -4.22 -0.69 14.08
CA ALA A 82 -4.70 -2.05 13.86
C ALA A 82 -3.56 -3.08 13.95
N ILE A 83 -2.39 -2.78 13.39
CA ILE A 83 -1.18 -3.62 13.52
C ILE A 83 -0.81 -3.79 15.00
N ALA A 84 -0.75 -2.68 15.75
CA ALA A 84 -0.44 -2.70 17.18
C ALA A 84 -1.46 -3.51 17.99
N LYS A 85 -2.76 -3.35 17.72
CA LYS A 85 -3.84 -4.11 18.38
C LYS A 85 -3.75 -5.62 18.11
N ASN A 86 -3.14 -6.02 17.00
CA ASN A 86 -2.87 -7.43 16.68
C ASN A 86 -1.61 -7.98 17.35
N GLY A 87 -0.92 -7.20 18.19
CA GLY A 87 0.24 -7.66 18.95
C GLY A 87 1.56 -7.60 18.18
N TYR A 88 1.66 -6.69 17.21
CA TYR A 88 2.89 -6.48 16.43
C TYR A 88 3.41 -5.05 16.63
N ASP A 89 4.73 -4.87 16.52
CA ASP A 89 5.38 -3.56 16.51
C ASP A 89 5.25 -2.98 15.08
N PRO A 90 4.46 -1.90 14.88
CA PRO A 90 4.24 -1.38 13.54
C PRO A 90 5.52 -0.89 12.85
N SER A 91 6.49 -0.37 13.62
CA SER A 91 7.75 0.11 13.05
C SER A 91 8.56 -1.07 12.50
N LYS A 92 8.66 -2.16 13.25
CA LYS A 92 9.34 -3.38 12.78
C LYS A 92 8.64 -3.99 11.58
N VAL A 93 7.30 -4.04 11.60
CA VAL A 93 6.50 -4.54 10.47
C VAL A 93 6.82 -3.76 9.20
N MET A 94 6.83 -2.43 9.26
CA MET A 94 7.09 -1.62 8.08
C MET A 94 8.53 -1.74 7.59
N GLU A 95 9.52 -1.92 8.48
CA GLU A 95 10.90 -2.22 8.07
C GLU A 95 11.01 -3.58 7.33
N GLU A 96 10.30 -4.61 7.78
CA GLU A 96 10.25 -5.92 7.12
C GLU A 96 9.55 -5.86 5.76
N VAL A 97 8.41 -5.16 5.68
CA VAL A 97 7.70 -4.93 4.42
C VAL A 97 8.54 -4.11 3.45
N HIS A 98 9.30 -3.13 3.94
CA HIS A 98 10.23 -2.36 3.10
C HIS A 98 11.31 -3.26 2.47
N LYS A 99 11.87 -4.22 3.22
CA LYS A 99 12.79 -5.22 2.66
C LYS A 99 12.13 -6.05 1.56
N GLU A 100 10.88 -6.47 1.76
CA GLU A 100 10.12 -7.22 0.76
C GLU A 100 9.94 -6.40 -0.52
N ILE A 101 9.39 -5.18 -0.45
CA ILE A 101 9.17 -4.37 -1.65
C ILE A 101 10.49 -4.01 -2.35
N ASN A 102 11.57 -3.82 -1.61
CA ASN A 102 12.87 -3.50 -2.21
C ASN A 102 13.52 -4.70 -2.91
N SER A 103 13.19 -5.93 -2.48
CA SER A 103 13.65 -7.16 -3.15
C SER A 103 12.93 -7.44 -4.47
N ARG A 104 11.82 -6.74 -4.76
CA ARG A 104 11.03 -6.95 -5.99
C ARG A 104 11.77 -6.35 -7.18
N THR A 105 11.91 -7.17 -8.23
CA THR A 105 12.14 -6.70 -9.60
C THR A 105 10.80 -6.63 -10.32
N GLY A 106 10.70 -5.75 -11.32
CA GLY A 106 9.43 -5.50 -11.99
C GLY A 106 9.44 -4.24 -12.83
N THR A 107 8.26 -3.88 -13.32
CA THR A 107 8.04 -2.70 -14.16
C THR A 107 6.84 -1.90 -13.68
N LEU A 108 6.82 -0.62 -14.01
CA LEU A 108 5.65 0.23 -13.76
C LEU A 108 4.60 -0.06 -14.83
N VAL A 109 3.42 -0.51 -14.41
CA VAL A 109 2.25 -0.71 -15.28
C VAL A 109 1.11 0.04 -14.64
N ASP A 110 0.58 1.04 -15.36
CA ASP A 110 -0.48 1.90 -14.88
C ASP A 110 -0.20 2.41 -13.46
N GLY A 111 0.87 3.14 -13.22
CA GLY A 111 1.18 3.76 -11.91
C GLY A 111 1.44 2.79 -10.74
N LYS A 112 1.23 1.48 -10.93
CA LYS A 112 1.56 0.44 -9.95
C LYS A 112 2.84 -0.27 -10.36
N PHE A 113 3.74 -0.47 -9.42
CA PHE A 113 4.90 -1.32 -9.67
C PHE A 113 4.47 -2.80 -9.64
N VAL A 114 4.49 -3.45 -10.81
CA VAL A 114 4.12 -4.84 -10.99
C VAL A 114 5.38 -5.69 -10.99
N LYS A 115 5.42 -6.65 -10.05
CA LYS A 115 6.54 -7.57 -9.88
C LYS A 115 6.68 -8.55 -11.04
N ASP A 116 7.91 -8.96 -11.35
CA ASP A 116 8.18 -10.06 -12.28
C ASP A 116 7.69 -11.39 -11.69
N LYS A 117 7.17 -12.29 -12.53
CA LYS A 117 6.59 -13.57 -12.09
C LYS A 117 7.61 -14.51 -11.44
N ASP A 118 8.86 -14.49 -11.92
CA ASP A 118 9.91 -15.44 -11.53
C ASP A 118 10.96 -14.84 -10.56
N ALA A 119 10.71 -13.63 -10.05
CA ALA A 119 11.63 -13.00 -9.12
C ALA A 119 11.68 -13.76 -7.79
N LYS A 120 12.90 -14.06 -7.31
CA LYS A 120 13.10 -14.49 -5.92
C LYS A 120 12.91 -13.29 -5.00
N ILE A 121 11.70 -13.17 -4.48
CA ILE A 121 11.29 -12.06 -3.63
C ILE A 121 11.49 -12.45 -2.17
N TYR A 122 12.13 -11.58 -1.40
CA TYR A 122 12.16 -11.69 0.05
C TYR A 122 10.75 -11.55 0.61
N LYS A 123 10.37 -12.41 1.54
CA LYS A 123 9.10 -12.31 2.25
C LYS A 123 9.32 -11.75 3.64
N ALA A 124 8.58 -10.71 3.98
CA ALA A 124 8.64 -10.04 5.28
C ALA A 124 8.48 -11.06 6.42
N ASP A 125 9.44 -11.08 7.36
CA ASP A 125 9.36 -11.96 8.53
C ASP A 125 8.57 -11.28 9.65
N LEU A 126 7.25 -11.30 9.51
CA LEU A 126 6.36 -10.66 10.48
C LEU A 126 6.40 -11.34 11.86
N LYS A 127 6.85 -12.60 11.97
CA LYS A 127 6.99 -13.27 13.26
C LYS A 127 8.02 -12.56 14.15
N ALA A 128 9.10 -12.06 13.56
CA ALA A 128 10.11 -11.28 14.25
C ALA A 128 9.60 -9.90 14.74
N CYS A 129 8.44 -9.45 14.25
CA CYS A 129 7.81 -8.19 14.64
C CYS A 129 6.82 -8.33 15.80
N CYS A 130 6.52 -9.55 16.26
CA CYS A 130 5.61 -9.80 17.36
C CYS A 130 6.11 -9.14 18.66
N THR A 131 5.20 -8.57 19.46
CA THR A 131 5.53 -7.94 20.76
C THR A 131 5.31 -8.87 21.95
N LYS A 132 4.96 -10.14 21.70
CA LYS A 132 4.81 -11.20 22.69
C LYS A 132 5.99 -12.16 22.68
#